data_AF-A0A6P0RSS7-F1
#
_entry.id   AF-A0A6P0RSS7-F1
#
_cell.length_a   1.000
_cell.length_b   1.000
_cell.length_c   1.000
_cell.angle_alpha   90.00
_cell.angle_beta   90.00
_cell.angle_gamma   90.00
#
_symmetry.space_group_name_H-M   'P 1'
#
loop_
_entity.id
_entity.type
_entity.pdbx_description
1 polymer ?
#
loop_
_entity_poly.entity_id
_entity_poly.type
_entity_poly.pdbx_seq_one_letter_code
_entity_poly.pdbx_strand_id
1 'polypeptide(L)'
;GNIDNINPSNSELFTGQGIAFNNDRLEPVNLTIADNNLRRNTSRGISLVNLLGEINIINNEIRDTREEMLLPGTNLGFPTGQGIVFTNDLRRGEVVLTIANNRILGNINQGILLTELNGTIRIEDNRITDTRGKLAVFNQDNLTNLDFSAFTAINDINDFNNQRTLDSTVAVIQSQLPTGQGIIVANAIDRLNLTINNNQVLNNGSHGIALTNLRDQVTITGNTVTGTSGAIGDANNGEFSTGEGIFVTHINRGLNLTIAEGNQIRDNFENGIAMIIGEPTGNLPVTAPPRADITISGNIVENNGIDTANSTSNEIRGDGIRVFLEGNAIVNRLDINNNRIIGNQDDGIQISQGELTTAISGNGGTFQLNNATISNNTIENQVQQGINVTAVGGIANLVIENNPSISQNGGEGIAIFASGDPDTAQINANVRFNTLTDNLGSGLLGTAINGGSLCIDLNRNNSNTNYLLTDAGGTLQVVNLGDVNANNIGLVIPLGAMNVQNCF
;
A
#
# COMPACT_ATOMS: atom_id res chain seq x y z
N GLY A 1 -6.34 31.05 16.53
CA GLY A 1 -5.84 31.96 17.60
C GLY A 1 -4.58 31.37 18.20
N ASN A 2 -3.69 32.17 18.80
CA ASN A 2 -2.53 31.60 19.52
C ASN A 2 -3.01 30.97 20.83
N ILE A 3 -3.15 29.64 20.85
CA ILE A 3 -3.47 28.87 22.05
C ILE A 3 -2.17 28.19 22.49
N ASP A 4 -1.39 28.88 23.31
CA ASP A 4 -0.28 28.27 24.05
C ASP A 4 -0.85 27.65 25.33
N ASN A 5 -0.95 26.32 25.35
CA ASN A 5 -1.15 25.49 26.54
C ASN A 5 -2.47 25.74 27.33
N ILE A 6 -3.55 25.03 26.98
CA ILE A 6 -4.71 24.90 27.88
C ILE A 6 -4.32 23.91 28.97
N ASN A 7 -4.21 24.37 30.22
CA ASN A 7 -4.29 23.50 31.39
C ASN A 7 -5.73 23.59 31.93
N PRO A 8 -6.67 22.70 31.50
CA PRO A 8 -8.04 22.76 31.95
C PRO A 8 -8.10 22.09 33.32
N SER A 9 -8.03 22.89 34.38
CA SER A 9 -8.10 22.41 35.76
C SER A 9 -9.48 21.87 36.18
N ASN A 10 -10.34 21.43 35.25
CA ASN A 10 -11.65 20.80 35.56
C ASN A 10 -12.14 19.77 34.51
N SER A 11 -11.28 19.21 33.64
CA SER A 11 -11.65 18.03 32.83
C SER A 11 -10.59 16.94 32.95
N GLU A 12 -10.80 15.98 33.84
CA GLU A 12 -9.89 14.84 34.07
C GLU A 12 -9.70 13.91 32.86
N LEU A 13 -10.31 14.20 31.70
CA LEU A 13 -10.33 13.31 30.53
C LEU A 13 -9.37 13.68 29.38
N PHE A 14 -8.72 14.85 29.35
CA PHE A 14 -7.93 15.28 28.18
C PHE A 14 -6.62 16.01 28.51
N THR A 15 -5.86 15.55 29.50
CA THR A 15 -4.53 16.11 29.76
C THR A 15 -3.61 15.90 28.57
N GLY A 16 -2.97 16.99 28.09
CA GLY A 16 -1.92 16.92 27.05
C GLY A 16 -2.35 17.10 25.60
N GLN A 17 -3.63 17.40 25.34
CA GLN A 17 -4.13 17.68 23.99
C GLN A 17 -4.21 19.19 23.73
N GLY A 18 -3.87 19.64 22.52
CA GLY A 18 -3.99 21.05 22.15
C GLY A 18 -5.45 21.48 22.00
N ILE A 19 -6.20 20.78 21.15
CA ILE A 19 -7.64 20.96 20.95
C ILE A 19 -8.31 19.58 20.96
N ALA A 20 -9.32 19.41 21.79
CA ALA A 20 -10.05 18.16 21.95
C ALA A 20 -11.56 18.38 21.84
N PHE A 21 -12.24 17.58 21.03
CA PHE A 21 -13.70 17.52 20.96
C PHE A 21 -14.17 16.07 20.93
N ASN A 22 -15.18 15.77 21.75
CA ASN A 22 -15.93 14.52 21.71
C ASN A 22 -17.43 14.84 21.67
N ASN A 23 -18.18 14.19 20.78
CA ASN A 23 -19.62 14.36 20.66
C ASN A 23 -20.37 13.03 20.87
N ASP A 24 -20.62 12.69 22.13
CA ASP A 24 -21.35 11.45 22.47
C ASP A 24 -22.85 11.51 22.11
N ARG A 25 -23.38 12.68 21.72
CA ARG A 25 -24.81 12.86 21.40
C ARG A 25 -25.15 12.48 19.97
N LEU A 26 -24.15 12.29 19.11
CA LEU A 26 -24.31 11.91 17.70
C LEU A 26 -25.18 12.89 16.89
N GLU A 27 -25.29 14.13 17.35
CA GLU A 27 -25.96 15.18 16.58
C GLU A 27 -24.96 15.77 15.56
N PRO A 28 -25.37 16.04 14.31
CA PRO A 28 -24.51 16.71 13.34
C PRO A 28 -24.00 18.04 13.89
N VAL A 29 -22.70 18.26 13.81
CA VAL A 29 -22.05 19.52 14.18
C VAL A 29 -21.40 20.15 12.96
N ASN A 30 -21.41 21.49 12.92
CA ASN A 30 -20.60 22.26 12.01
C ASN A 30 -19.43 22.83 12.81
N LEU A 31 -18.27 22.20 12.69
CA LEU A 31 -17.07 22.53 13.46
C LEU A 31 -15.98 23.04 12.53
N THR A 32 -15.45 24.23 12.79
CA THR A 32 -14.25 24.74 12.10
C THR A 32 -13.17 25.04 13.12
N ILE A 33 -12.01 24.40 12.95
CA ILE A 33 -10.78 24.62 13.72
C ILE A 33 -9.76 25.25 12.78
N ALA A 34 -9.55 26.55 12.93
CA ALA A 34 -8.69 27.30 12.02
C ALA A 34 -7.67 28.23 12.68
N ASP A 35 -6.56 28.43 11.99
CA ASP A 35 -5.51 29.41 12.30
C ASP A 35 -4.94 29.25 13.72
N ASN A 36 -4.76 28.00 14.18
CA ASN A 36 -4.15 27.71 15.47
C ASN A 36 -2.67 27.38 15.33
N ASN A 37 -1.89 27.73 16.35
CA ASN A 37 -0.48 27.38 16.47
C ASN A 37 -0.31 26.53 17.72
N LEU A 38 -0.27 25.21 17.56
CA LEU A 38 -0.22 24.24 18.64
C LEU A 38 1.19 23.68 18.73
N ARG A 39 1.86 23.85 19.87
CA ARG A 39 3.26 23.47 20.04
C ARG A 39 3.44 22.62 21.28
N ARG A 40 4.28 21.59 21.18
CA ARG A 40 4.70 20.76 22.31
C ARG A 40 3.55 20.13 23.09
N ASN A 41 2.46 19.78 22.39
CA ASN A 41 1.38 19.01 23.01
C ASN A 41 1.96 17.67 23.49
N THR A 42 1.60 17.23 24.69
CA THR A 42 2.17 16.02 25.28
C THR A 42 1.44 14.75 24.83
N SER A 43 0.29 14.88 24.17
CA SER A 43 -0.46 13.74 23.63
C SER A 43 -0.88 13.96 22.18
N ARG A 44 -1.66 15.00 21.88
CA ARG A 44 -2.19 15.24 20.52
C ARG A 44 -2.24 16.72 20.19
N GLY A 45 -2.04 17.08 18.92
CA GLY A 45 -2.36 18.43 18.46
C GLY A 45 -3.87 18.69 18.49
N ILE A 46 -4.59 18.05 17.56
CA ILE A 46 -6.05 18.12 17.46
C ILE A 46 -6.61 16.70 17.58
N SER A 47 -7.58 16.47 18.47
CA SER A 47 -8.23 15.18 18.68
C SER A 47 -9.74 15.32 18.58
N LEU A 48 -10.35 14.68 17.59
CA LEU A 48 -11.78 14.71 17.34
C LEU A 48 -12.34 13.29 17.39
N VAL A 49 -13.38 13.09 18.19
CA VAL A 49 -13.98 11.79 18.46
C VAL A 49 -15.49 11.85 18.26
N ASN A 50 -16.04 10.87 17.54
CA ASN A 50 -17.48 10.66 17.38
C ASN A 50 -18.23 11.89 16.84
N LEU A 51 -17.60 12.63 15.93
CA LEU A 51 -18.23 13.81 15.32
C LEU A 51 -18.92 13.43 14.00
N LEU A 52 -20.14 13.94 13.81
CA LEU A 52 -20.89 13.88 12.57
C LEU A 52 -21.09 15.30 11.99
N GLY A 53 -21.49 15.39 10.73
CA GLY A 53 -21.73 16.69 10.07
C GLY A 53 -20.50 17.21 9.33
N GLU A 54 -20.37 18.53 9.26
CA GLU A 54 -19.29 19.20 8.52
C GLU A 54 -18.17 19.65 9.45
N ILE A 55 -16.96 19.15 9.20
CA ILE A 55 -15.80 19.36 10.06
C ILE A 55 -14.65 19.85 9.20
N ASN A 56 -14.14 21.03 9.54
CA ASN A 56 -13.08 21.70 8.79
C ASN A 56 -11.89 21.97 9.72
N ILE A 57 -10.72 21.43 9.41
CA ILE A 57 -9.45 21.70 10.10
C ILE A 57 -8.51 22.39 9.12
N ILE A 58 -8.39 23.71 9.23
CA ILE A 58 -7.80 24.55 8.17
C ILE A 58 -6.70 25.48 8.70
N ASN A 59 -5.58 25.62 7.99
CA ASN A 59 -4.53 26.60 8.31
C ASN A 59 -3.91 26.47 9.73
N ASN A 60 -3.87 25.26 10.31
CA ASN A 60 -3.25 25.07 11.61
C ASN A 60 -1.76 24.74 11.48
N GLU A 61 -0.96 25.23 12.41
CA GLU A 61 0.42 24.83 12.61
C GLU A 61 0.49 23.94 13.86
N ILE A 62 0.93 22.69 13.70
CA ILE A 62 1.08 21.72 14.79
C ILE A 62 2.54 21.27 14.83
N ARG A 63 3.22 21.46 15.95
CA ARG A 63 4.65 21.13 16.09
C ARG A 63 4.96 20.33 17.34
N ASP A 64 5.88 19.39 17.18
CA ASP A 64 6.55 18.66 18.26
C ASP A 64 5.57 17.99 19.23
N THR A 65 4.52 17.32 18.72
CA THR A 65 3.64 16.55 19.61
C THR A 65 4.39 15.35 20.12
N ARG A 66 4.49 15.26 21.45
CA ARG A 66 5.27 14.26 22.15
C ARG A 66 4.40 13.11 22.61
N GLU A 67 5.05 12.06 23.03
CA GLU A 67 4.47 10.98 23.82
C GLU A 67 4.67 11.36 25.30
N GLU A 68 3.61 11.68 26.01
CA GLU A 68 3.60 11.61 27.46
C GLU A 68 3.52 10.12 27.83
N MET A 69 4.41 9.73 28.73
CA MET A 69 4.35 8.43 29.39
C MET A 69 2.98 8.37 30.08
N LEU A 70 2.05 7.57 29.54
CA LEU A 70 0.69 7.45 30.05
C LEU A 70 0.77 7.22 31.56
N LEU A 71 0.25 8.18 32.34
CA LEU A 71 0.11 7.98 33.77
C LEU A 71 -0.83 6.76 33.94
N PRO A 72 -0.45 5.77 34.77
CA PRO A 72 -1.28 4.60 35.01
C PRO A 72 -2.71 5.01 35.35
N GLY A 73 -3.70 4.57 34.54
CA GLY A 73 -5.12 4.80 34.79
C GLY A 73 -5.88 5.69 33.80
N THR A 74 -5.23 6.26 32.77
CA THR A 74 -5.94 7.01 31.70
C THR A 74 -6.39 6.09 30.56
N ASN A 75 -7.67 5.72 30.56
CA ASN A 75 -8.28 4.69 29.70
C ASN A 75 -8.64 5.14 28.26
N LEU A 76 -8.05 6.22 27.74
CA LEU A 76 -8.26 6.58 26.34
C LEU A 76 -7.28 5.76 25.48
N GLY A 77 -7.73 4.57 25.05
CA GLY A 77 -6.97 3.56 24.28
C GLY A 77 -6.50 3.97 22.88
N PHE A 78 -6.22 5.25 22.66
CA PHE A 78 -5.68 5.77 21.42
C PHE A 78 -4.18 6.07 21.60
N PRO A 79 -3.35 5.86 20.56
CA PRO A 79 -1.94 6.21 20.63
C PRO A 79 -1.77 7.72 20.90
N THR A 80 -0.65 8.12 21.48
CA THR A 80 -0.25 9.52 21.71
C THR A 80 0.74 9.96 20.63
N GLY A 81 1.22 11.20 20.60
CA GLY A 81 2.22 11.68 19.64
C GLY A 81 1.68 12.08 18.26
N GLN A 82 0.37 12.17 18.04
CA GLN A 82 -0.22 12.53 16.73
C GLN A 82 -0.40 14.03 16.52
N GLY A 83 -0.30 14.48 15.26
CA GLY A 83 -0.66 15.85 14.88
C GLY A 83 -2.17 16.06 14.92
N ILE A 84 -2.87 15.40 14.02
CA ILE A 84 -4.34 15.40 13.95
C ILE A 84 -4.83 13.97 14.10
N VAL A 85 -5.83 13.77 14.96
CA VAL A 85 -6.54 12.50 15.13
C VAL A 85 -8.02 12.73 14.91
N PHE A 86 -8.60 11.91 14.04
CA PHE A 86 -10.03 11.80 13.88
C PHE A 86 -10.44 10.33 13.98
N THR A 87 -11.41 10.04 14.83
CA THR A 87 -12.00 8.72 14.96
C THR A 87 -13.52 8.85 15.04
N ASN A 88 -14.22 7.94 14.36
CA ASN A 88 -15.67 7.94 14.33
C ASN A 88 -16.24 6.51 14.32
N ASP A 89 -16.34 5.89 15.50
CA ASP A 89 -16.96 4.55 15.67
C ASP A 89 -18.49 4.52 15.39
N LEU A 90 -19.03 5.62 14.85
CA LEU A 90 -20.44 5.73 14.55
C LEU A 90 -20.74 5.05 13.22
N ARG A 91 -21.20 3.80 13.31
CA ARG A 91 -21.85 3.05 12.20
C ARG A 91 -23.09 3.76 11.62
N ARG A 92 -23.49 4.90 12.18
CA ARG A 92 -24.68 5.66 11.79
C ARG A 92 -24.33 7.15 11.68
N GLY A 93 -24.10 7.59 10.44
CA GLY A 93 -23.89 8.99 10.11
C GLY A 93 -22.73 9.17 9.12
N GLU A 94 -22.90 10.07 8.16
CA GLU A 94 -21.83 10.46 7.24
C GLU A 94 -21.13 11.71 7.81
N VAL A 95 -19.80 11.70 7.85
CA VAL A 95 -18.99 12.90 8.10
C VAL A 95 -18.54 13.52 6.79
N VAL A 96 -18.52 14.85 6.73
CA VAL A 96 -17.76 15.61 5.72
C VAL A 96 -16.58 16.22 6.44
N LEU A 97 -15.42 15.57 6.33
CA LEU A 97 -14.18 16.02 6.98
C LEU A 97 -13.23 16.62 5.94
N THR A 98 -12.85 17.87 6.14
CA THR A 98 -11.81 18.54 5.35
C THR A 98 -10.62 18.89 6.26
N ILE A 99 -9.45 18.39 5.93
CA ILE A 99 -8.17 18.75 6.56
C ILE A 99 -7.33 19.45 5.51
N ALA A 100 -7.22 20.78 5.57
CA ALA A 100 -6.59 21.55 4.52
C ALA A 100 -5.57 22.58 4.99
N ASN A 101 -4.50 22.77 4.22
CA ASN A 101 -3.52 23.84 4.44
C ASN A 101 -2.85 23.82 5.82
N ASN A 102 -2.75 22.64 6.47
CA ASN A 102 -2.10 22.53 7.77
C ASN A 102 -0.59 22.28 7.62
N ARG A 103 0.19 22.75 8.58
CA ARG A 103 1.62 22.45 8.72
C ARG A 103 1.84 21.60 9.97
N ILE A 104 2.21 20.34 9.79
CA ILE A 104 2.40 19.36 10.85
C ILE A 104 3.86 18.93 10.85
N LEU A 105 4.58 19.14 11.95
CA LEU A 105 6.04 18.97 12.03
C LEU A 105 6.48 18.25 13.31
N GLY A 106 7.34 17.25 13.18
CA GLY A 106 8.09 16.70 14.32
C GLY A 106 7.25 15.87 15.30
N ASN A 107 6.11 15.34 14.86
CA ASN A 107 5.25 14.46 15.65
C ASN A 107 5.92 13.11 15.89
N ILE A 108 5.75 12.50 17.07
CA ILE A 108 6.45 11.25 17.45
C ILE A 108 5.76 9.99 16.93
N ASN A 109 4.51 10.06 16.46
CA ASN A 109 3.82 8.91 15.89
C ASN A 109 3.26 9.22 14.50
N GLN A 110 2.11 9.87 14.36
CA GLN A 110 1.55 10.18 13.05
C GLN A 110 1.35 11.68 12.82
N GLY A 111 1.48 12.12 11.57
CA GLY A 111 1.06 13.47 11.18
C GLY A 111 -0.46 13.60 11.26
N ILE A 112 -1.16 12.79 10.48
CA ILE A 112 -2.62 12.66 10.47
C ILE A 112 -2.99 11.19 10.66
N LEU A 113 -3.81 10.88 11.66
CA LEU A 113 -4.41 9.58 11.90
C LEU A 113 -5.92 9.65 11.79
N LEU A 114 -6.48 8.97 10.80
CA LEU A 114 -7.91 8.81 10.61
C LEU A 114 -8.26 7.32 10.74
N THR A 115 -9.18 6.98 11.63
CA THR A 115 -9.64 5.60 11.82
C THR A 115 -11.15 5.55 11.92
N GLU A 116 -11.76 4.41 11.58
CA GLU A 116 -13.19 4.17 11.75
C GLU A 116 -14.00 5.22 11.00
N LEU A 117 -13.86 5.24 9.67
CA LEU A 117 -14.35 6.35 8.86
C LEU A 117 -15.61 5.98 8.09
N ASN A 118 -16.52 6.95 7.98
CA ASN A 118 -17.75 6.87 7.20
C ASN A 118 -18.13 8.24 6.65
N GLY A 119 -18.15 8.41 5.33
CA GLY A 119 -18.54 9.65 4.67
C GLY A 119 -17.52 10.13 3.63
N THR A 120 -17.44 11.45 3.47
CA THR A 120 -16.54 12.12 2.51
C THR A 120 -15.39 12.77 3.25
N ILE A 121 -14.17 12.40 2.90
CA ILE A 121 -12.96 12.88 3.55
C ILE A 121 -12.03 13.48 2.51
N ARG A 122 -11.57 14.71 2.78
CA ARG A 122 -10.61 15.44 1.96
C ARG A 122 -9.40 15.83 2.80
N ILE A 123 -8.21 15.42 2.36
CA ILE A 123 -6.93 15.81 2.94
C ILE A 123 -6.15 16.55 1.87
N GLU A 124 -6.06 17.88 1.98
CA GLU A 124 -5.64 18.72 0.85
C GLU A 124 -4.57 19.76 1.25
N ASP A 125 -3.57 19.96 0.41
CA ASP A 125 -2.60 21.05 0.55
C ASP A 125 -1.88 21.10 1.93
N ASN A 126 -1.75 19.96 2.62
CA ASN A 126 -1.06 19.92 3.91
C ASN A 126 0.44 19.71 3.70
N ARG A 127 1.24 20.24 4.63
CA ARG A 127 2.66 19.95 4.74
C ARG A 127 2.92 19.16 6.02
N ILE A 128 3.30 17.90 5.86
CA ILE A 128 3.62 16.97 6.95
C ILE A 128 5.09 16.61 6.83
N THR A 129 5.86 16.83 7.89
CA THR A 129 7.32 16.65 7.83
C THR A 129 7.87 16.11 9.15
N ASP A 130 8.91 15.27 9.05
CA ASP A 130 9.69 14.76 10.18
C ASP A 130 8.83 14.04 11.23
N THR A 131 7.80 13.27 10.83
CA THR A 131 7.09 12.40 11.77
C THR A 131 8.04 11.28 12.18
N ARG A 132 8.41 11.23 13.45
CA ARG A 132 9.39 10.27 13.95
C ARG A 132 8.67 8.95 14.19
N GLY A 133 9.28 7.82 13.86
CA GLY A 133 8.83 6.53 14.36
C GLY A 133 9.51 6.31 15.71
N LYS A 134 8.74 6.21 16.79
CA LYS A 134 9.25 5.66 18.05
C LYS A 134 8.49 4.37 18.34
N LEU A 135 9.22 3.31 18.66
CA LEU A 135 8.61 2.10 19.21
C LEU A 135 7.89 2.49 20.50
N ALA A 136 6.55 2.46 20.50
CA ALA A 136 5.79 2.58 21.72
C ALA A 136 6.03 1.30 22.54
N VAL A 137 6.91 1.37 23.54
CA VAL A 137 7.12 0.27 24.47
C VAL A 137 5.94 0.28 25.45
N PHE A 138 4.89 -0.46 25.12
CA PHE A 138 3.77 -0.66 26.05
C PHE A 138 4.24 -1.57 27.19
N ASN A 139 4.19 -1.06 28.43
CA ASN A 139 4.51 -1.85 29.59
C ASN A 139 3.36 -2.83 29.85
N GLN A 140 3.61 -4.12 29.62
CA GLN A 140 2.61 -5.19 29.54
C GLN A 140 1.79 -5.37 30.84
N ASP A 141 2.32 -4.90 31.97
CA ASP A 141 1.79 -5.16 33.31
C ASP A 141 0.48 -4.42 33.67
N ASN A 142 0.01 -3.48 32.84
CA ASN A 142 -1.20 -2.67 33.13
C ASN A 142 -2.35 -2.84 32.11
N LEU A 143 -2.27 -3.82 31.19
CA LEU A 143 -3.22 -4.00 30.08
C LEU A 143 -4.44 -4.88 30.40
N THR A 144 -4.67 -5.29 31.64
CA THR A 144 -5.72 -6.28 32.00
C THR A 144 -7.17 -5.78 31.86
N ASN A 145 -7.40 -4.53 31.44
CA ASN A 145 -8.74 -3.92 31.33
C ASN A 145 -8.94 -3.00 30.11
N LEU A 146 -8.08 -3.06 29.10
CA LEU A 146 -8.30 -2.33 27.84
C LEU A 146 -9.05 -3.22 26.84
N ASP A 147 -10.34 -2.94 26.67
CA ASP A 147 -11.18 -3.53 25.64
C ASP A 147 -10.87 -2.85 24.29
N PHE A 148 -10.08 -3.52 23.46
CA PHE A 148 -9.75 -3.11 22.08
C PHE A 148 -10.66 -3.79 21.04
N SER A 149 -11.89 -4.18 21.42
CA SER A 149 -12.86 -4.78 20.48
C SER A 149 -13.14 -3.92 19.23
N ALA A 150 -12.90 -2.61 19.27
CA ALA A 150 -12.99 -1.71 18.11
C ALA A 150 -11.82 -1.81 17.10
N PHE A 151 -10.64 -2.26 17.54
CA PHE A 151 -9.49 -2.56 16.67
C PHE A 151 -9.40 -4.03 16.27
N THR A 152 -10.42 -4.81 16.59
CA THR A 152 -10.53 -6.20 16.14
C THR A 152 -11.09 -6.16 14.72
N ALA A 153 -10.33 -6.64 13.74
CA ALA A 153 -10.92 -7.12 12.49
C ALA A 153 -12.11 -8.00 12.88
N ILE A 154 -13.31 -7.50 12.56
CA ILE A 154 -14.64 -8.01 12.87
C ILE A 154 -14.61 -9.44 13.43
N ASN A 155 -14.65 -9.58 14.76
CA ASN A 155 -15.08 -10.83 15.40
C ASN A 155 -16.55 -10.65 15.78
N ASP A 156 -17.37 -11.44 15.11
CA ASP A 156 -18.82 -11.41 15.14
C ASP A 156 -19.36 -11.62 16.56
N ILE A 157 -20.22 -10.70 17.00
CA ILE A 157 -21.01 -10.81 18.23
C ILE A 157 -22.17 -11.74 17.91
N ASN A 158 -22.03 -13.03 18.15
CA ASN A 158 -23.15 -13.98 18.27
C ASN A 158 -22.73 -15.25 19.05
N ASP A 159 -22.46 -15.12 20.36
CA ASP A 159 -22.92 -16.12 21.34
C ASP A 159 -22.70 -15.64 22.78
N PHE A 160 -23.63 -14.81 23.28
CA PHE A 160 -23.73 -14.54 24.71
C PHE A 160 -24.74 -15.52 25.30
N ASN A 161 -24.26 -16.69 25.73
CA ASN A 161 -24.81 -17.46 26.86
C ASN A 161 -23.95 -18.71 27.12
N ASN A 162 -22.82 -18.55 27.83
CA ASN A 162 -22.49 -19.38 28.99
C ASN A 162 -21.14 -18.97 29.61
N GLN A 163 -21.17 -18.75 30.92
CA GLN A 163 -20.01 -18.56 31.79
C GLN A 163 -18.90 -19.60 31.56
N ARG A 164 -17.63 -19.16 31.41
CA ARG A 164 -16.44 -19.76 32.06
C ARG A 164 -15.14 -19.04 31.70
N THR A 165 -14.49 -18.53 32.76
CA THR A 165 -13.03 -18.47 32.98
C THR A 165 -12.15 -18.01 31.82
N LEU A 166 -11.79 -16.72 31.82
CA LEU A 166 -10.64 -16.20 31.09
C LEU A 166 -9.36 -16.70 31.76
N ASP A 167 -8.63 -17.61 31.10
CA ASP A 167 -7.30 -18.04 31.51
C ASP A 167 -6.31 -17.84 30.34
N SER A 168 -5.53 -16.76 30.45
CA SER A 168 -4.11 -16.61 30.04
C SER A 168 -3.61 -16.99 28.63
N THR A 169 -4.45 -17.20 27.60
CA THR A 169 -3.96 -17.43 26.21
C THR A 169 -4.75 -16.68 25.14
N VAL A 170 -4.96 -15.37 25.34
CA VAL A 170 -5.20 -14.46 24.22
C VAL A 170 -3.86 -13.83 23.88
N ALA A 171 -3.15 -14.45 22.93
CA ALA A 171 -2.12 -13.74 22.19
C ALA A 171 -2.83 -12.61 21.44
N VAL A 172 -2.92 -11.45 22.09
CA VAL A 172 -3.40 -10.22 21.48
C VAL A 172 -2.36 -9.90 20.41
N ILE A 173 -2.62 -10.32 19.17
CA ILE A 173 -2.00 -9.72 18.00
C ILE A 173 -2.58 -8.31 17.95
N GLN A 174 -2.02 -7.43 18.77
CA GLN A 174 -2.18 -6.00 18.59
C GLN A 174 -1.49 -5.73 17.26
N SER A 175 -2.25 -5.54 16.19
CA SER A 175 -1.71 -4.87 15.01
C SER A 175 -1.42 -3.43 15.45
N GLN A 176 -0.29 -3.22 16.08
CA GLN A 176 0.21 -1.88 16.32
C GLN A 176 0.31 -1.25 14.93
N LEU A 177 -0.51 -0.23 14.68
CA LEU A 177 -0.27 0.62 13.53
C LEU A 177 1.19 1.03 13.65
N PRO A 178 2.02 0.83 12.60
CA PRO A 178 3.41 1.24 12.68
C PRO A 178 3.45 2.72 13.10
N THR A 179 4.53 3.19 13.71
CA THR A 179 4.68 4.61 14.07
C THR A 179 5.53 5.34 13.03
N GLY A 180 5.44 6.65 12.97
CA GLY A 180 6.23 7.48 12.06
C GLY A 180 5.58 7.78 10.71
N GLN A 181 4.28 7.53 10.50
CA GLN A 181 3.63 7.82 9.22
C GLN A 181 3.28 9.30 9.06
N GLY A 182 3.34 9.78 7.82
CA GLY A 182 2.81 11.09 7.46
C GLY A 182 1.28 11.14 7.59
N ILE A 183 0.59 10.40 6.71
CA ILE A 183 -0.87 10.26 6.70
C ILE A 183 -1.21 8.78 6.86
N ILE A 184 -2.10 8.45 7.79
CA ILE A 184 -2.69 7.12 7.88
C ILE A 184 -4.22 7.19 7.89
N VAL A 185 -4.82 6.35 7.06
CA VAL A 185 -6.27 6.14 7.00
C VAL A 185 -6.56 4.66 7.15
N ALA A 186 -7.33 4.31 8.18
CA ALA A 186 -7.60 2.93 8.55
C ALA A 186 -9.09 2.66 8.75
N ASN A 187 -9.50 1.42 8.47
CA ASN A 187 -10.79 0.85 8.89
C ASN A 187 -12.01 1.66 8.42
N ALA A 188 -12.28 1.64 7.11
CA ALA A 188 -13.51 2.22 6.56
C ALA A 188 -14.72 1.32 6.90
N ILE A 189 -15.59 1.76 7.82
CA ILE A 189 -16.71 0.96 8.32
C ILE A 189 -17.88 1.00 7.35
N ASP A 190 -18.21 2.22 6.91
CA ASP A 190 -19.21 2.76 5.97
C ASP A 190 -18.85 2.97 4.51
N ARG A 191 -19.59 3.88 3.89
CA ARG A 191 -19.26 4.40 2.57
C ARG A 191 -18.09 5.34 2.74
N LEU A 192 -17.00 5.12 2.03
CA LEU A 192 -15.86 6.04 2.05
C LEU A 192 -15.65 6.65 0.66
N ASN A 193 -15.64 7.98 0.62
CA ASN A 193 -15.08 8.73 -0.48
C ASN A 193 -13.90 9.54 0.04
N LEU A 194 -12.69 9.00 -0.13
CA LEU A 194 -11.45 9.60 0.34
C LEU A 194 -10.71 10.26 -0.83
N THR A 195 -10.38 11.54 -0.64
CA THR A 195 -9.48 12.27 -1.54
C THR A 195 -8.27 12.77 -0.74
N ILE A 196 -7.07 12.42 -1.21
CA ILE A 196 -5.79 12.92 -0.70
C ILE A 196 -5.11 13.68 -1.84
N ASN A 197 -5.08 15.01 -1.76
CA ASN A 197 -4.67 15.84 -2.89
C ASN A 197 -3.61 16.88 -2.50
N ASN A 198 -2.59 17.08 -3.34
CA ASN A 198 -1.62 18.16 -3.22
C ASN A 198 -0.88 18.26 -1.86
N ASN A 199 -0.73 17.16 -1.13
CA ASN A 199 0.01 17.17 0.14
C ASN A 199 1.52 17.03 -0.08
N GLN A 200 2.31 17.64 0.80
CA GLN A 200 3.75 17.44 0.91
C GLN A 200 4.04 16.60 2.14
N VAL A 201 4.50 15.36 1.93
CA VAL A 201 4.72 14.36 2.98
C VAL A 201 6.20 13.97 2.96
N LEU A 202 6.98 14.52 3.88
CA LEU A 202 8.45 14.54 3.76
C LEU A 202 9.13 13.93 5.01
N ASN A 203 10.18 13.14 4.83
CA ASN A 203 11.08 12.68 5.90
C ASN A 203 10.38 11.94 7.06
N ASN A 204 9.44 11.05 6.74
CA ASN A 204 8.66 10.36 7.75
C ASN A 204 9.33 9.05 8.18
N GLY A 205 9.15 8.67 9.45
CA GLY A 205 9.80 7.54 10.12
C GLY A 205 9.43 6.15 9.58
N SER A 206 8.32 6.07 8.83
CA SER A 206 7.75 4.87 8.24
C SER A 206 7.13 5.27 6.88
N HIS A 207 5.90 4.88 6.57
CA HIS A 207 5.26 5.21 5.30
C HIS A 207 4.94 6.70 5.16
N GLY A 208 4.95 7.21 3.92
CA GLY A 208 4.42 8.54 3.64
C GLY A 208 2.90 8.59 3.82
N ILE A 209 2.19 7.85 2.96
CA ILE A 209 0.74 7.68 3.00
C ILE A 209 0.45 6.19 3.18
N ALA A 210 -0.20 5.83 4.29
CA ALA A 210 -0.62 4.45 4.57
C ALA A 210 -2.14 4.33 4.58
N LEU A 211 -2.65 3.38 3.81
CA LEU A 211 -4.07 3.08 3.66
C LEU A 211 -4.30 1.61 4.02
N THR A 212 -5.16 1.34 5.00
CA THR A 212 -5.42 -0.03 5.43
C THR A 212 -6.91 -0.29 5.62
N ASN A 213 -7.38 -1.44 5.16
CA ASN A 213 -8.76 -1.87 5.35
C ASN A 213 -9.78 -0.82 4.86
N LEU A 214 -9.55 -0.34 3.63
CA LEU A 214 -10.42 0.63 2.97
C LEU A 214 -11.35 -0.07 1.96
N ARG A 215 -12.45 0.61 1.65
CA ARG A 215 -13.44 0.18 0.65
C ARG A 215 -14.00 1.37 -0.09
N ASP A 216 -14.80 1.09 -1.11
CA ASP A 216 -15.46 2.07 -1.98
C ASP A 216 -14.49 2.90 -2.82
N GLN A 217 -14.33 4.21 -2.58
CA GLN A 217 -13.58 5.09 -3.47
C GLN A 217 -12.43 5.80 -2.75
N VAL A 218 -11.23 5.65 -3.29
CA VAL A 218 -10.03 6.36 -2.84
C VAL A 218 -9.32 6.99 -4.04
N THR A 219 -9.02 8.29 -3.93
CA THR A 219 -8.29 9.06 -4.94
C THR A 219 -7.09 9.77 -4.31
N ILE A 220 -5.90 9.55 -4.87
CA ILE A 220 -4.63 10.16 -4.43
C ILE A 220 -4.02 10.91 -5.62
N THR A 221 -3.93 12.24 -5.55
CA THR A 221 -3.52 13.09 -6.69
C THR A 221 -2.58 14.23 -6.27
N GLY A 222 -1.66 14.62 -7.16
CA GLY A 222 -0.79 15.78 -6.95
C GLY A 222 0.12 15.80 -5.70
N ASN A 223 0.27 14.68 -4.97
CA ASN A 223 1.04 14.65 -3.73
C ASN A 223 2.54 14.51 -4.00
N THR A 224 3.36 15.10 -3.13
CA THR A 224 4.80 14.83 -3.08
C THR A 224 5.12 14.01 -1.84
N VAL A 225 5.63 12.80 -2.03
CA VAL A 225 6.06 11.90 -0.95
C VAL A 225 7.53 11.58 -1.12
N THR A 226 8.35 11.89 -0.10
CA THR A 226 9.80 11.68 -0.19
C THR A 226 10.50 11.50 1.14
N GLY A 227 11.63 10.79 1.12
CA GLY A 227 12.52 10.66 2.26
C GLY A 227 11.94 9.83 3.39
N THR A 228 10.98 8.95 3.13
CA THR A 228 10.54 7.99 4.14
C THR A 228 11.73 7.15 4.62
N SER A 229 11.75 6.82 5.91
CA SER A 229 12.65 5.84 6.49
C SER A 229 11.86 4.58 6.85
N GLY A 230 12.55 3.48 7.07
CA GLY A 230 11.89 2.26 7.51
C GLY A 230 12.84 1.28 8.17
N ALA A 231 12.23 0.19 8.63
CA ALA A 231 12.88 -1.04 8.98
C ALA A 231 12.47 -2.11 7.97
N ILE A 232 13.45 -2.94 7.59
CA ILE A 232 13.23 -4.16 6.83
C ILE A 232 12.49 -5.12 7.77
N GLY A 233 11.21 -5.36 7.51
CA GLY A 233 10.42 -6.34 8.25
C GLY A 233 11.00 -7.75 8.07
N ASP A 234 11.02 -8.55 9.14
CA ASP A 234 11.33 -9.98 9.04
C ASP A 234 10.15 -10.68 8.37
N ALA A 235 10.32 -11.01 7.08
CA ALA A 235 9.32 -11.74 6.29
C ALA A 235 8.91 -13.06 6.96
N ASN A 236 9.79 -13.70 7.74
CA ASN A 236 9.46 -14.95 8.45
C ASN A 236 8.51 -14.74 9.63
N ASN A 237 8.40 -13.52 10.14
CA ASN A 237 7.54 -13.18 11.28
C ASN A 237 6.27 -12.44 10.86
N GLY A 238 6.00 -12.30 9.55
CA GLY A 238 4.87 -11.53 9.03
C GLY A 238 4.97 -10.04 9.35
N GLU A 239 6.18 -9.53 9.65
CA GLU A 239 6.39 -8.10 9.82
C GLU A 239 6.42 -7.44 8.45
N PHE A 240 5.48 -6.52 8.21
CA PHE A 240 5.48 -5.71 7.00
C PHE A 240 6.73 -4.83 6.97
N SER A 241 7.33 -4.71 5.78
CA SER A 241 8.30 -3.66 5.51
C SER A 241 7.68 -2.29 5.81
N THR A 242 8.53 -1.34 6.19
CA THR A 242 8.12 0.05 6.35
C THR A 242 9.02 0.94 5.51
N GLY A 243 8.57 2.14 5.20
CA GLY A 243 9.35 3.11 4.44
C GLY A 243 8.91 3.27 2.98
N GLU A 244 7.73 2.77 2.64
CA GLU A 244 7.09 2.98 1.35
C GLU A 244 6.59 4.43 1.21
N GLY A 245 6.61 4.97 0.00
CA GLY A 245 5.99 6.26 -0.28
C GLY A 245 4.47 6.20 -0.06
N ILE A 246 3.78 5.40 -0.86
CA ILE A 246 2.36 5.08 -0.69
C ILE A 246 2.22 3.59 -0.44
N PHE A 247 1.57 3.23 0.67
CA PHE A 247 1.29 1.84 1.04
C PHE A 247 -0.21 1.61 1.16
N VAL A 248 -0.73 0.61 0.46
CA VAL A 248 -2.14 0.18 0.57
C VAL A 248 -2.18 -1.29 0.93
N THR A 249 -2.89 -1.66 1.99
CA THR A 249 -2.92 -3.04 2.46
C THR A 249 -4.29 -3.45 2.99
N HIS A 250 -4.50 -4.76 3.15
CA HIS A 250 -5.70 -5.37 3.70
C HIS A 250 -6.98 -4.90 2.98
N ILE A 251 -6.93 -4.83 1.66
CA ILE A 251 -8.13 -4.62 0.86
C ILE A 251 -8.96 -5.90 0.98
N ASN A 252 -10.04 -5.85 1.77
CA ASN A 252 -10.91 -6.99 2.07
C ASN A 252 -12.32 -6.87 1.46
N ARG A 253 -12.62 -5.74 0.84
CA ARG A 253 -13.91 -5.41 0.21
C ARG A 253 -13.66 -4.68 -1.11
N GLY A 254 -14.73 -4.45 -1.87
CA GLY A 254 -14.67 -3.69 -3.13
C GLY A 254 -13.98 -2.34 -2.96
N LEU A 255 -12.82 -2.15 -3.58
CA LEU A 255 -12.07 -0.88 -3.60
C LEU A 255 -11.85 -0.41 -5.03
N ASN A 256 -12.27 0.82 -5.32
CA ASN A 256 -11.91 1.60 -6.48
C ASN A 256 -10.79 2.58 -6.07
N LEU A 257 -9.54 2.23 -6.39
CA LEU A 257 -8.36 3.02 -6.05
C LEU A 257 -7.82 3.73 -7.28
N THR A 258 -7.63 5.04 -7.17
CA THR A 258 -6.96 5.86 -8.18
C THR A 258 -5.77 6.59 -7.56
N ILE A 259 -4.56 6.32 -8.04
CA ILE A 259 -3.33 7.05 -7.71
C ILE A 259 -2.87 7.73 -9.00
N ALA A 260 -3.23 8.99 -9.19
CA ALA A 260 -3.12 9.60 -10.50
C ALA A 260 -2.65 11.06 -10.49
N GLU A 261 -2.41 11.59 -11.68
CA GLU A 261 -2.33 13.03 -11.94
C GLU A 261 -1.28 13.74 -11.08
N GLY A 262 -0.01 13.43 -11.35
CA GLY A 262 1.11 14.26 -10.88
C GLY A 262 1.59 13.99 -9.46
N ASN A 263 1.35 12.80 -8.89
CA ASN A 263 2.07 12.44 -7.67
C ASN A 263 3.58 12.30 -7.98
N GLN A 264 4.42 12.82 -7.09
CA GLN A 264 5.88 12.69 -7.12
C GLN A 264 6.33 11.86 -5.92
N ILE A 265 6.79 10.65 -6.17
CA ILE A 265 7.10 9.66 -5.13
C ILE A 265 8.56 9.27 -5.29
N ARG A 266 9.43 9.77 -4.41
CA ARG A 266 10.87 9.64 -4.62
C ARG A 266 11.69 9.54 -3.38
N ASP A 267 12.85 8.94 -3.52
CA ASP A 267 13.86 8.86 -2.46
C ASP A 267 13.30 8.22 -1.18
N ASN A 268 12.44 7.21 -1.32
CA ASN A 268 11.85 6.47 -0.20
C ASN A 268 12.72 5.25 0.16
N PHE A 269 12.65 4.82 1.41
CA PHE A 269 13.48 3.73 1.92
C PHE A 269 13.14 2.37 1.29
N GLU A 270 11.86 2.08 1.10
CA GLU A 270 11.37 0.86 0.42
C GLU A 270 10.74 1.25 -0.94
N ASN A 271 9.62 0.64 -1.32
CA ASN A 271 8.94 0.85 -2.59
C ASN A 271 8.36 2.26 -2.73
N GLY A 272 8.24 2.75 -3.97
CA GLY A 272 7.53 3.99 -4.25
C GLY A 272 6.03 3.86 -3.92
N ILE A 273 5.34 2.99 -4.64
CA ILE A 273 3.96 2.58 -4.38
C ILE A 273 3.96 1.08 -4.10
N ALA A 274 3.44 0.63 -2.98
CA ALA A 274 3.22 -0.79 -2.72
C ALA A 274 1.78 -1.07 -2.30
N MET A 275 1.26 -2.20 -2.80
CA MET A 275 -0.09 -2.65 -2.50
C MET A 275 -0.11 -4.15 -2.18
N ILE A 276 -0.85 -4.51 -1.14
CA ILE A 276 -1.18 -5.89 -0.80
C ILE A 276 -2.70 -6.04 -0.86
N ILE A 277 -3.17 -6.89 -1.77
CA ILE A 277 -4.58 -7.14 -2.04
C ILE A 277 -4.90 -8.57 -1.64
N GLY A 278 -5.81 -8.73 -0.69
CA GLY A 278 -6.08 -10.03 -0.08
C GLY A 278 -5.90 -9.98 1.43
N GLU A 279 -6.18 -11.11 2.07
CA GLU A 279 -5.85 -11.32 3.47
C GLU A 279 -4.66 -12.27 3.55
N PRO A 280 -3.67 -11.99 4.43
CA PRO A 280 -2.63 -12.94 4.75
C PRO A 280 -3.30 -14.23 5.24
N THR A 281 -2.99 -15.34 4.58
CA THR A 281 -3.63 -16.64 4.83
C THR A 281 -3.57 -16.98 6.33
N GLY A 282 -4.73 -17.12 6.99
CA GLY A 282 -4.72 -17.18 8.44
C GLY A 282 -5.97 -17.76 9.10
N ASN A 283 -6.99 -16.95 9.40
CA ASN A 283 -8.00 -17.38 10.37
C ASN A 283 -9.39 -16.74 10.21
N LEU A 284 -9.65 -15.96 9.16
CA LEU A 284 -10.96 -15.35 8.95
C LEU A 284 -11.67 -16.00 7.76
N PRO A 285 -12.87 -16.58 7.95
CA PRO A 285 -13.72 -16.95 6.83
C PRO A 285 -14.16 -15.67 6.12
N VAL A 286 -13.45 -15.31 5.06
CA VAL A 286 -13.85 -14.17 4.21
C VAL A 286 -15.15 -14.57 3.52
N THR A 287 -16.25 -13.91 3.90
CA THR A 287 -17.59 -14.19 3.36
C THR A 287 -17.72 -13.86 1.86
N ALA A 288 -16.80 -13.05 1.33
CA ALA A 288 -16.65 -12.79 -0.09
C ALA A 288 -15.17 -12.52 -0.43
N PRO A 289 -14.68 -12.93 -1.61
CA PRO A 289 -13.32 -12.62 -2.03
C PRO A 289 -13.12 -11.09 -2.13
N PRO A 290 -11.98 -10.56 -1.65
CA PRO A 290 -11.66 -9.15 -1.82
C PRO A 290 -11.63 -8.76 -3.29
N ARG A 291 -12.15 -7.56 -3.61
CA ARG A 291 -12.26 -7.08 -4.99
C ARG A 291 -11.64 -5.70 -5.15
N ALA A 292 -10.84 -5.50 -6.18
CA ALA A 292 -10.26 -4.19 -6.46
C ALA A 292 -10.30 -3.82 -7.94
N ASP A 293 -10.52 -2.54 -8.18
CA ASP A 293 -10.35 -1.85 -9.45
C ASP A 293 -9.32 -0.72 -9.22
N ILE A 294 -8.16 -0.83 -9.83
CA ILE A 294 -6.99 0.00 -9.53
C ILE A 294 -6.55 0.74 -10.77
N THR A 295 -6.22 2.03 -10.61
CA THR A 295 -5.61 2.86 -11.64
C THR A 295 -4.44 3.62 -11.04
N ILE A 296 -3.27 3.48 -11.65
CA ILE A 296 -2.04 4.19 -11.30
C ILE A 296 -1.55 4.92 -12.54
N SER A 297 -1.75 6.24 -12.61
CA SER A 297 -1.55 6.94 -13.87
C SER A 297 -0.96 8.34 -13.79
N GLY A 298 0.02 8.66 -14.63
CA GLY A 298 0.54 10.03 -14.70
C GLY A 298 1.39 10.42 -13.49
N ASN A 299 2.07 9.46 -12.85
CA ASN A 299 2.92 9.68 -11.69
C ASN A 299 4.41 9.71 -12.08
N ILE A 300 5.23 10.33 -11.23
CA ILE A 300 6.69 10.21 -11.25
C ILE A 300 7.10 9.38 -10.03
N VAL A 301 7.79 8.28 -10.26
CA VAL A 301 8.24 7.35 -9.21
C VAL A 301 9.73 7.08 -9.40
N GLU A 302 10.59 7.63 -8.53
CA GLU A 302 12.04 7.58 -8.77
C GLU A 302 12.91 7.37 -7.53
N ASN A 303 14.04 6.70 -7.71
CA ASN A 303 15.07 6.50 -6.68
C ASN A 303 14.55 5.90 -5.36
N ASN A 304 13.58 4.99 -5.41
CA ASN A 304 13.10 4.29 -4.21
C ASN A 304 14.00 3.08 -3.89
N GLY A 305 14.09 2.70 -2.61
CA GLY A 305 14.96 1.61 -2.11
C GLY A 305 16.31 2.05 -1.53
N ILE A 306 16.45 3.29 -1.04
CA ILE A 306 17.76 3.98 -0.85
C ILE A 306 18.80 3.29 0.07
N ASP A 307 18.46 2.27 0.87
CA ASP A 307 19.40 1.71 1.87
C ASP A 307 19.87 0.27 1.61
N THR A 308 20.55 0.05 0.49
CA THR A 308 21.27 -1.21 0.23
C THR A 308 22.63 -1.29 0.92
N ALA A 309 23.15 -0.19 1.48
CA ALA A 309 24.51 -0.16 2.04
C ALA A 309 24.64 -0.81 3.42
N ASN A 310 23.56 -0.89 4.20
CA ASN A 310 23.52 -1.56 5.51
C ASN A 310 22.53 -2.73 5.59
N SER A 311 21.82 -3.03 4.50
CA SER A 311 20.93 -4.18 4.42
C SER A 311 21.76 -5.47 4.45
N THR A 312 21.70 -6.20 5.57
CA THR A 312 22.26 -7.55 5.66
C THR A 312 21.40 -8.60 4.95
N SER A 313 20.19 -8.23 4.52
CA SER A 313 19.38 -9.10 3.68
C SER A 313 19.88 -9.02 2.24
N ASN A 314 20.18 -10.16 1.65
CA ASN A 314 20.49 -10.28 0.21
C ASN A 314 19.29 -9.94 -0.70
N GLU A 315 18.19 -9.46 -0.13
CA GLU A 315 17.00 -9.03 -0.85
C GLU A 315 17.21 -7.56 -1.24
N ILE A 316 17.43 -7.35 -2.53
CA ILE A 316 17.30 -6.03 -3.14
C ILE A 316 15.82 -5.66 -3.00
N ARG A 317 15.52 -4.46 -2.53
CA ARG A 317 14.16 -3.94 -2.37
C ARG A 317 14.07 -2.54 -2.94
N GLY A 318 12.84 -2.05 -3.10
CA GLY A 318 12.58 -0.72 -3.61
C GLY A 318 12.09 -0.76 -5.04
N ASP A 319 10.96 -1.42 -5.26
CA ASP A 319 10.26 -1.34 -6.53
C ASP A 319 9.73 0.10 -6.73
N GLY A 320 9.61 0.53 -7.98
CA GLY A 320 8.83 1.72 -8.29
C GLY A 320 7.36 1.50 -7.88
N ILE A 321 6.72 0.51 -8.49
CA ILE A 321 5.33 0.12 -8.20
C ILE A 321 5.28 -1.38 -7.93
N ARG A 322 4.83 -1.77 -6.74
CA ARG A 322 4.62 -3.15 -6.33
C ARG A 322 3.14 -3.45 -6.11
N VAL A 323 2.63 -4.51 -6.74
CA VAL A 323 1.28 -5.05 -6.52
C VAL A 323 1.41 -6.51 -6.13
N PHE A 324 0.99 -6.82 -4.90
CA PHE A 324 1.00 -8.17 -4.37
C PHE A 324 -0.42 -8.69 -4.17
N LEU A 325 -0.72 -9.88 -4.71
CA LEU A 325 -2.01 -10.54 -4.56
C LEU A 325 -1.91 -11.76 -3.65
N GLU A 326 -2.78 -11.83 -2.64
CA GLU A 326 -2.82 -12.90 -1.65
C GLU A 326 -4.20 -13.56 -1.54
N GLY A 327 -4.21 -14.78 -1.01
CA GLY A 327 -5.43 -15.53 -0.70
C GLY A 327 -6.33 -15.78 -1.92
N ASN A 328 -7.55 -15.25 -1.89
CA ASN A 328 -8.55 -15.32 -2.96
C ASN A 328 -8.87 -13.95 -3.55
N ALA A 329 -7.92 -13.00 -3.52
CA ALA A 329 -8.11 -11.66 -4.05
C ALA A 329 -8.46 -11.65 -5.54
N ILE A 330 -9.43 -10.82 -5.92
CA ILE A 330 -9.85 -10.62 -7.31
C ILE A 330 -9.59 -9.16 -7.69
N VAL A 331 -8.64 -8.93 -8.57
CA VAL A 331 -8.45 -7.63 -9.21
C VAL A 331 -9.17 -7.66 -10.55
N ASN A 332 -10.30 -6.95 -10.62
CA ASN A 332 -11.10 -6.88 -11.85
C ASN A 332 -10.36 -6.10 -12.94
N ARG A 333 -9.71 -5.00 -12.54
CA ARG A 333 -8.96 -4.11 -13.42
C ARG A 333 -7.75 -3.55 -12.69
N LEU A 334 -6.59 -3.59 -13.34
CA LEU A 334 -5.36 -2.93 -12.90
C LEU A 334 -4.77 -2.17 -14.09
N ASP A 335 -4.89 -0.86 -14.08
CA ASP A 335 -4.31 -0.02 -15.12
C ASP A 335 -3.11 0.74 -14.57
N ILE A 336 -1.91 0.47 -15.09
CA ILE A 336 -0.68 1.20 -14.77
C ILE A 336 -0.22 1.90 -16.05
N ASN A 337 -0.46 3.20 -16.16
CA ASN A 337 -0.23 3.90 -17.42
C ASN A 337 0.28 5.34 -17.34
N ASN A 338 1.00 5.79 -18.35
CA ASN A 338 1.53 7.16 -18.43
C ASN A 338 2.42 7.54 -17.22
N ASN A 339 3.07 6.59 -16.56
CA ASN A 339 3.99 6.86 -15.45
C ASN A 339 5.44 7.00 -15.95
N ARG A 340 6.23 7.79 -15.24
CA ARG A 340 7.69 7.87 -15.38
C ARG A 340 8.32 7.21 -14.16
N ILE A 341 9.00 6.08 -14.36
CA ILE A 341 9.53 5.21 -13.30
C ILE A 341 11.04 5.07 -13.51
N ILE A 342 11.87 5.61 -12.61
CA ILE A 342 13.32 5.77 -12.89
C ILE A 342 14.18 5.48 -11.67
N GLY A 343 15.27 4.72 -11.85
CA GLY A 343 16.35 4.68 -10.85
C GLY A 343 15.99 3.95 -9.55
N ASN A 344 14.94 3.12 -9.51
CA ASN A 344 14.61 2.39 -8.30
C ASN A 344 15.57 1.20 -8.10
N GLN A 345 15.77 0.83 -6.84
CA GLN A 345 16.78 -0.16 -6.47
C GLN A 345 16.35 -1.59 -6.74
N ASP A 346 15.08 -1.86 -7.07
CA ASP A 346 14.61 -3.17 -7.48
C ASP A 346 13.98 -3.13 -8.89
N ASP A 347 12.70 -3.52 -9.04
CA ASP A 347 12.00 -3.49 -10.30
C ASP A 347 11.32 -2.13 -10.54
N GLY A 348 11.07 -1.79 -11.82
CA GLY A 348 10.23 -0.62 -12.13
C GLY A 348 8.78 -0.87 -11.72
N ILE A 349 8.21 -1.96 -12.22
CA ILE A 349 6.87 -2.44 -11.86
C ILE A 349 6.97 -3.93 -11.52
N GLN A 350 6.58 -4.29 -10.31
CA GLN A 350 6.44 -5.68 -9.88
C GLN A 350 4.96 -6.00 -9.65
N ILE A 351 4.47 -7.05 -10.32
CA ILE A 351 3.17 -7.67 -10.01
C ILE A 351 3.45 -9.11 -9.63
N SER A 352 3.20 -9.46 -8.38
CA SER A 352 3.39 -10.82 -7.90
C SER A 352 2.11 -11.36 -7.30
N GLN A 353 1.87 -12.63 -7.57
CA GLN A 353 0.69 -13.34 -7.10
C GLN A 353 1.13 -14.58 -6.31
N GLY A 354 0.84 -14.58 -5.01
CA GLY A 354 1.34 -15.56 -4.06
C GLY A 354 2.76 -15.29 -3.58
N GLU A 355 3.06 -15.71 -2.36
CA GLU A 355 4.42 -15.66 -1.82
C GLU A 355 5.23 -16.82 -2.42
N LEU A 356 6.38 -16.51 -3.02
CA LEU A 356 7.27 -17.53 -3.60
C LEU A 356 7.71 -18.58 -2.56
N THR A 357 7.71 -18.22 -1.28
CA THR A 357 8.15 -19.04 -0.13
C THR A 357 7.11 -20.05 0.35
N THR A 358 5.81 -19.74 0.28
CA THR A 358 4.72 -20.64 0.74
C THR A 358 4.12 -21.51 -0.37
N ALA A 359 4.37 -21.15 -1.63
CA ALA A 359 3.93 -21.87 -2.82
C ALA A 359 4.38 -23.34 -2.94
N ILE A 360 5.38 -23.76 -2.16
CA ILE A 360 5.85 -25.16 -2.15
C ILE A 360 4.88 -26.07 -1.39
N SER A 361 3.93 -25.52 -0.61
CA SER A 361 3.01 -26.32 0.22
C SER A 361 1.69 -26.75 -0.44
N GLY A 362 1.46 -26.42 -1.73
CA GLY A 362 0.36 -26.99 -2.51
C GLY A 362 -1.05 -26.45 -2.25
N ASN A 363 -1.21 -25.46 -1.37
CA ASN A 363 -2.46 -24.70 -1.25
C ASN A 363 -2.38 -23.44 -2.12
N GLY A 364 -2.52 -23.62 -3.44
CA GLY A 364 -2.57 -22.51 -4.39
C GLY A 364 -3.73 -21.55 -4.04
N GLY A 365 -3.41 -20.28 -3.86
CA GLY A 365 -4.43 -19.22 -3.78
C GLY A 365 -5.26 -19.20 -5.06
N THR A 366 -6.55 -18.84 -4.93
CA THR A 366 -7.47 -18.71 -6.07
C THR A 366 -7.57 -17.26 -6.55
N PHE A 367 -6.48 -16.51 -6.41
CA PHE A 367 -6.45 -15.11 -6.82
C PHE A 367 -6.62 -14.98 -8.34
N GLN A 368 -7.18 -13.84 -8.75
CA GLN A 368 -7.50 -13.55 -10.14
C GLN A 368 -7.10 -12.12 -10.49
N LEU A 369 -6.28 -11.96 -11.52
CA LEU A 369 -5.99 -10.68 -12.14
C LEU A 369 -6.66 -10.69 -13.52
N ASN A 370 -7.91 -10.22 -13.55
CA ASN A 370 -8.80 -10.45 -14.70
C ASN A 370 -8.46 -9.58 -15.90
N ASN A 371 -7.98 -8.36 -15.67
CA ASN A 371 -7.60 -7.42 -16.71
C ASN A 371 -6.53 -6.44 -16.19
N ALA A 372 -5.26 -6.78 -16.39
CA ALA A 372 -4.16 -5.87 -16.10
C ALA A 372 -3.62 -5.25 -17.40
N THR A 373 -3.50 -3.92 -17.43
CA THR A 373 -2.87 -3.20 -18.53
C THR A 373 -1.71 -2.36 -18.01
N ILE A 374 -0.51 -2.59 -18.54
CA ILE A 374 0.67 -1.76 -18.32
C ILE A 374 1.00 -1.05 -19.63
N SER A 375 0.74 0.26 -19.72
CA SER A 375 0.88 0.96 -21.00
C SER A 375 1.39 2.40 -20.94
N ASN A 376 2.07 2.85 -22.00
CA ASN A 376 2.55 4.23 -22.12
C ASN A 376 3.46 4.68 -20.95
N ASN A 377 4.16 3.76 -20.29
CA ASN A 377 5.11 4.10 -19.22
C ASN A 377 6.53 4.27 -19.78
N THR A 378 7.28 5.18 -19.17
CA THR A 378 8.74 5.29 -19.33
C THR A 378 9.38 4.65 -18.10
N ILE A 379 10.13 3.55 -18.31
CA ILE A 379 10.75 2.76 -17.24
C ILE A 379 12.24 2.64 -17.53
N GLU A 380 13.07 3.30 -16.72
CA GLU A 380 14.49 3.45 -17.05
C GLU A 380 15.39 3.25 -15.83
N ASN A 381 16.57 2.66 -16.02
CA ASN A 381 17.61 2.59 -14.99
C ASN A 381 17.17 1.89 -13.69
N GLN A 382 16.34 0.85 -13.78
CA GLN A 382 16.06 0.00 -12.62
C GLN A 382 17.27 -0.90 -12.36
N VAL A 383 17.55 -1.23 -11.10
CA VAL A 383 18.67 -2.12 -10.77
C VAL A 383 18.38 -3.56 -11.18
N GLN A 384 17.12 -3.99 -11.10
CA GLN A 384 16.66 -5.30 -11.57
C GLN A 384 15.88 -5.18 -12.89
N GLN A 385 14.61 -5.57 -12.94
CA GLN A 385 13.84 -5.58 -14.17
C GLN A 385 13.08 -4.27 -14.39
N GLY A 386 12.76 -3.96 -15.65
CA GLY A 386 11.81 -2.88 -15.95
C GLY A 386 10.39 -3.23 -15.46
N ILE A 387 9.87 -4.36 -15.94
CA ILE A 387 8.59 -4.93 -15.51
C ILE A 387 8.81 -6.39 -15.13
N ASN A 388 8.37 -6.78 -13.94
CA ASN A 388 8.40 -8.16 -13.45
C ASN A 388 6.98 -8.61 -13.10
N VAL A 389 6.51 -9.69 -13.74
CA VAL A 389 5.22 -10.29 -13.43
C VAL A 389 5.41 -11.76 -13.07
N THR A 390 5.01 -12.12 -11.86
CA THR A 390 5.12 -13.49 -11.35
C THR A 390 3.76 -14.01 -10.90
N ALA A 391 3.36 -15.18 -11.39
CA ALA A 391 2.18 -15.91 -10.92
C ALA A 391 2.63 -17.24 -10.31
N VAL A 392 2.43 -17.39 -8.99
CA VAL A 392 2.72 -18.62 -8.24
C VAL A 392 1.41 -19.26 -7.77
N GLY A 393 0.56 -19.62 -8.74
CA GLY A 393 -0.87 -19.88 -8.56
C GLY A 393 -1.71 -18.83 -9.30
N GLY A 394 -3.03 -18.94 -9.21
CA GLY A 394 -4.04 -18.07 -9.85
C GLY A 394 -3.93 -17.77 -11.36
N ILE A 395 -4.93 -17.01 -11.84
CA ILE A 395 -5.05 -16.66 -13.26
C ILE A 395 -4.76 -15.17 -13.44
N ALA A 396 -3.89 -14.83 -14.37
CA ALA A 396 -3.59 -13.47 -14.80
C ALA A 396 -3.82 -13.26 -16.29
N ASN A 397 -4.64 -12.27 -16.65
CA ASN A 397 -4.71 -11.76 -18.01
C ASN A 397 -4.08 -10.37 -18.06
N LEU A 398 -3.03 -10.25 -18.87
CA LEU A 398 -2.14 -9.11 -18.88
C LEU A 398 -2.00 -8.56 -20.30
N VAL A 399 -1.97 -7.24 -20.39
CA VAL A 399 -1.59 -6.49 -21.59
C VAL A 399 -0.42 -5.58 -21.22
N ILE A 400 0.74 -5.76 -21.85
CA ILE A 400 1.88 -4.85 -21.72
C ILE A 400 2.09 -4.19 -23.08
N GLU A 401 1.76 -2.91 -23.21
CA GLU A 401 1.76 -2.30 -24.54
C GLU A 401 2.15 -0.83 -24.61
N ASN A 402 2.67 -0.44 -25.78
CA ASN A 402 2.96 0.96 -26.09
C ASN A 402 3.84 1.64 -25.03
N ASN A 403 4.71 0.91 -24.34
CA ASN A 403 5.67 1.51 -23.41
C ASN A 403 6.85 2.07 -24.25
N PRO A 404 6.96 3.41 -24.40
CA PRO A 404 7.89 4.02 -25.35
C PRO A 404 9.37 3.84 -24.99
N SER A 405 9.67 3.54 -23.73
CA SER A 405 11.04 3.28 -23.25
C SER A 405 10.98 2.34 -22.05
N ILE A 406 11.50 1.12 -22.21
CA ILE A 406 11.89 0.23 -21.11
C ILE A 406 13.38 -0.06 -21.30
N SER A 407 14.23 0.67 -20.56
CA SER A 407 15.65 0.74 -20.92
C SER A 407 16.63 0.83 -19.76
N GLN A 408 17.87 0.45 -20.04
CA GLN A 408 19.00 0.58 -19.09
C GLN A 408 18.78 -0.13 -17.75
N ASN A 409 17.96 -1.18 -17.73
CA ASN A 409 17.69 -1.95 -16.52
C ASN A 409 18.82 -2.97 -16.28
N GLY A 410 19.15 -3.23 -15.01
CA GLY A 410 20.24 -4.12 -14.63
C GLY A 410 19.94 -5.61 -14.85
N GLY A 411 18.68 -5.96 -15.03
CA GLY A 411 18.19 -7.26 -15.50
C GLY A 411 17.46 -7.13 -16.85
N GLU A 412 16.30 -7.75 -16.95
CA GLU A 412 15.47 -7.75 -18.15
C GLU A 412 14.67 -6.45 -18.33
N GLY A 413 14.28 -6.16 -19.57
CA GLY A 413 13.25 -5.13 -19.81
C GLY A 413 11.89 -5.58 -19.25
N ILE A 414 11.41 -6.74 -19.69
CA ILE A 414 10.17 -7.37 -19.21
C ILE A 414 10.48 -8.81 -18.82
N ALA A 415 10.11 -9.22 -17.62
CA ALA A 415 10.18 -10.61 -17.17
C ALA A 415 8.79 -11.11 -16.74
N ILE A 416 8.40 -12.29 -17.22
CA ILE A 416 7.11 -12.92 -16.94
C ILE A 416 7.35 -14.37 -16.53
N PHE A 417 6.90 -14.74 -15.32
CA PHE A 417 7.10 -16.05 -14.72
C PHE A 417 5.77 -16.68 -14.31
N ALA A 418 5.43 -17.84 -14.88
CA ALA A 418 4.33 -18.68 -14.43
C ALA A 418 4.88 -19.94 -13.75
N SER A 419 4.50 -20.16 -12.49
CA SER A 419 4.98 -21.28 -11.66
C SER A 419 3.84 -21.88 -10.83
N GLY A 420 3.77 -23.20 -10.72
CA GLY A 420 2.79 -23.89 -9.87
C GLY A 420 1.88 -24.84 -10.66
N ASP A 421 0.82 -25.33 -10.02
CA ASP A 421 -0.08 -26.31 -10.63
C ASP A 421 -0.70 -25.75 -11.93
N PRO A 422 -0.62 -26.47 -13.08
CA PRO A 422 -1.11 -26.02 -14.38
C PRO A 422 -2.57 -25.58 -14.39
N ASP A 423 -3.41 -26.19 -13.55
CA ASP A 423 -4.84 -25.87 -13.50
C ASP A 423 -5.12 -24.58 -12.73
N THR A 424 -4.11 -24.06 -12.02
CA THR A 424 -4.28 -22.89 -11.17
C THR A 424 -3.32 -21.76 -11.48
N ALA A 425 -2.12 -21.98 -12.03
CA ALA A 425 -1.11 -20.96 -12.30
C ALA A 425 -1.02 -20.64 -13.81
N GLN A 426 -1.79 -19.66 -14.28
CA GLN A 426 -1.86 -19.30 -15.70
C GLN A 426 -1.65 -17.81 -15.91
N ILE A 427 -0.73 -17.45 -16.82
CA ILE A 427 -0.58 -16.09 -17.35
C ILE A 427 -0.90 -16.09 -18.84
N ASN A 428 -1.89 -15.29 -19.23
CA ASN A 428 -2.16 -14.92 -20.62
C ASN A 428 -1.70 -13.48 -20.85
N ALA A 429 -0.59 -13.29 -21.55
CA ALA A 429 0.04 -11.99 -21.74
C ALA A 429 0.00 -11.57 -23.22
N ASN A 430 -0.56 -10.40 -23.51
CA ASN A 430 -0.38 -9.72 -24.78
C ASN A 430 0.70 -8.63 -24.61
N VAL A 431 1.90 -8.91 -25.10
CA VAL A 431 3.04 -8.00 -25.02
C VAL A 431 3.28 -7.43 -26.41
N ARG A 432 2.99 -6.15 -26.63
CA ARG A 432 3.02 -5.58 -27.98
C ARG A 432 3.44 -4.12 -28.04
N PHE A 433 4.07 -3.73 -29.14
CA PHE A 433 4.45 -2.33 -29.40
C PHE A 433 5.32 -1.67 -28.31
N ASN A 434 6.12 -2.45 -27.58
CA ASN A 434 7.05 -1.92 -26.58
C ASN A 434 8.42 -1.65 -27.21
N THR A 435 9.13 -0.64 -26.69
CA THR A 435 10.54 -0.36 -27.03
C THR A 435 11.43 -0.78 -25.87
N LEU A 436 12.30 -1.76 -26.10
CA LEU A 436 13.13 -2.44 -25.09
C LEU A 436 14.60 -2.23 -25.44
N THR A 437 15.31 -1.33 -24.77
CA THR A 437 16.66 -0.92 -25.19
C THR A 437 17.71 -0.94 -24.09
N ASP A 438 18.88 -1.47 -24.39
CA ASP A 438 20.07 -1.37 -23.51
C ASP A 438 19.87 -1.97 -22.10
N ASN A 439 18.98 -2.93 -21.95
CA ASN A 439 18.87 -3.74 -20.73
C ASN A 439 20.07 -4.69 -20.63
N LEU A 440 20.63 -4.91 -19.44
CA LEU A 440 21.79 -5.81 -19.27
C LEU A 440 21.41 -7.27 -19.56
N GLY A 441 20.18 -7.67 -19.24
CA GLY A 441 19.61 -8.96 -19.54
C GLY A 441 18.93 -9.01 -20.92
N SER A 442 17.87 -9.81 -21.01
CA SER A 442 17.02 -9.89 -22.20
C SER A 442 16.06 -8.71 -22.27
N GLY A 443 15.65 -8.30 -23.47
CA GLY A 443 14.57 -7.33 -23.61
C GLY A 443 13.27 -7.89 -23.03
N LEU A 444 13.03 -9.18 -23.30
CA LEU A 444 11.92 -9.94 -22.76
C LEU A 444 12.37 -11.33 -22.32
N LEU A 445 11.97 -11.73 -21.12
CA LEU A 445 12.06 -13.08 -20.58
C LEU A 445 10.66 -13.62 -20.27
N GLY A 446 10.32 -14.76 -20.85
CA GLY A 446 9.09 -15.49 -20.54
C GLY A 446 9.42 -16.91 -20.08
N THR A 447 8.99 -17.29 -18.88
CA THR A 447 9.30 -18.60 -18.30
C THR A 447 8.05 -19.28 -17.74
N ALA A 448 7.85 -20.55 -18.10
CA ALA A 448 6.86 -21.44 -17.50
C ALA A 448 7.54 -22.62 -16.79
N ILE A 449 7.35 -22.77 -15.48
CA ILE A 449 8.02 -23.78 -14.64
C ILE A 449 7.03 -24.54 -13.75
N ASN A 450 7.43 -25.73 -13.28
CA ASN A 450 6.71 -26.51 -12.25
C ASN A 450 5.22 -26.75 -12.54
N GLY A 451 4.85 -26.89 -13.82
CA GLY A 451 3.47 -27.06 -14.25
C GLY A 451 2.78 -25.77 -14.70
N GLY A 452 3.30 -24.59 -14.37
CA GLY A 452 2.66 -23.32 -14.70
C GLY A 452 2.45 -23.13 -16.20
N SER A 453 1.43 -22.36 -16.58
CA SER A 453 1.07 -22.08 -17.97
C SER A 453 1.33 -20.62 -18.33
N LEU A 454 2.17 -20.38 -19.33
CA LEU A 454 2.41 -19.06 -19.90
C LEU A 454 2.02 -19.06 -21.38
N CYS A 455 1.12 -18.16 -21.73
CA CYS A 455 0.66 -17.94 -23.07
C CYS A 455 0.95 -16.48 -23.43
N ILE A 456 1.81 -16.25 -24.42
CA ILE A 456 2.34 -14.92 -24.74
C ILE A 456 2.20 -14.57 -26.23
N ASP A 457 1.58 -13.43 -26.53
CA ASP A 457 1.59 -12.80 -27.86
C ASP A 457 2.66 -11.71 -27.89
N LEU A 458 3.56 -11.75 -28.88
CA LEU A 458 4.75 -10.89 -28.98
C LEU A 458 4.72 -9.90 -30.15
N ASN A 459 3.55 -9.40 -30.52
CA ASN A 459 3.37 -8.58 -31.72
C ASN A 459 4.13 -7.23 -31.70
N ARG A 460 4.99 -6.98 -32.69
CA ARG A 460 5.62 -5.66 -32.99
C ARG A 460 6.34 -4.98 -31.81
N ASN A 461 6.93 -5.77 -30.92
CA ASN A 461 7.91 -5.22 -29.98
C ASN A 461 9.22 -4.93 -30.70
N ASN A 462 9.88 -3.83 -30.30
CA ASN A 462 11.18 -3.42 -30.81
C ASN A 462 12.21 -3.54 -29.70
N SER A 463 13.15 -4.46 -29.84
CA SER A 463 14.20 -4.72 -28.88
C SER A 463 15.56 -4.79 -29.56
N ASN A 464 16.53 -4.08 -28.98
CA ASN A 464 17.95 -4.27 -29.31
C ASN A 464 18.63 -5.31 -28.39
N THR A 465 17.89 -5.84 -27.42
CA THR A 465 18.27 -6.92 -26.52
C THR A 465 17.48 -8.20 -26.87
N ASN A 466 18.04 -9.38 -26.59
CA ASN A 466 17.45 -10.67 -27.01
C ASN A 466 16.08 -10.94 -26.37
N TYR A 467 15.32 -11.89 -26.93
CA TYR A 467 14.16 -12.49 -26.26
C TYR A 467 14.49 -13.91 -25.83
N LEU A 468 14.25 -14.22 -24.56
CA LEU A 468 14.49 -15.53 -23.97
C LEU A 468 13.17 -16.14 -23.52
N LEU A 469 12.80 -17.27 -24.11
CA LEU A 469 11.53 -17.95 -23.84
C LEU A 469 11.83 -19.39 -23.44
N THR A 470 11.46 -19.76 -22.21
CA THR A 470 11.85 -21.04 -21.61
C THR A 470 10.64 -21.81 -21.08
N ASP A 471 10.52 -23.08 -21.50
CA ASP A 471 9.78 -24.07 -20.73
C ASP A 471 10.78 -24.83 -19.84
N ALA A 472 10.49 -24.89 -18.55
CA ALA A 472 11.28 -25.64 -17.58
C ALA A 472 10.34 -26.47 -16.71
N GLY A 473 9.55 -27.32 -17.38
CA GLY A 473 8.55 -28.18 -16.76
C GLY A 473 7.16 -27.54 -16.64
N GLY A 474 6.91 -26.41 -17.30
CA GLY A 474 5.58 -25.81 -17.49
C GLY A 474 5.06 -25.95 -18.92
N THR A 475 3.97 -25.24 -19.22
CA THR A 475 3.43 -25.09 -20.58
C THR A 475 3.71 -23.69 -21.10
N LEU A 476 4.44 -23.58 -22.21
CA LEU A 476 4.72 -22.31 -22.88
C LEU A 476 4.11 -22.28 -24.28
N GLN A 477 3.24 -21.31 -24.53
CA GLN A 477 2.65 -21.01 -25.83
C GLN A 477 3.03 -19.61 -26.29
N VAL A 478 3.45 -19.48 -27.55
CA VAL A 478 3.93 -18.22 -28.10
C VAL A 478 3.23 -17.92 -29.43
N VAL A 479 2.65 -16.74 -29.55
CA VAL A 479 1.99 -16.23 -30.76
C VAL A 479 2.81 -15.10 -31.40
N ASN A 480 2.72 -14.98 -32.73
CA ASN A 480 3.39 -13.95 -33.53
C ASN A 480 4.94 -13.95 -33.45
N LEU A 481 5.55 -15.12 -33.22
CA LEU A 481 7.01 -15.26 -33.19
C LEU A 481 7.71 -14.81 -34.48
N GLY A 482 7.02 -14.90 -35.63
CA GLY A 482 7.57 -14.44 -36.92
C GLY A 482 7.74 -12.92 -37.01
N ASP A 483 6.85 -12.14 -36.38
CA ASP A 483 6.87 -10.67 -36.40
C ASP A 483 7.97 -10.10 -35.48
N VAL A 484 8.34 -10.89 -34.47
CA VAL A 484 9.47 -10.60 -33.59
C VAL A 484 10.76 -10.56 -34.40
N ASN A 485 11.05 -11.56 -35.22
CA ASN A 485 12.32 -11.64 -35.97
C ASN A 485 12.51 -10.50 -37.00
N ALA A 486 11.44 -9.85 -37.45
CA ALA A 486 11.50 -8.77 -38.44
C ALA A 486 11.77 -7.39 -37.82
N ASN A 487 11.36 -7.19 -36.56
CA ASN A 487 11.45 -5.89 -35.87
C ASN A 487 12.48 -5.89 -34.73
N ASN A 488 13.11 -7.02 -34.44
CA ASN A 488 14.12 -7.16 -33.40
C ASN A 488 15.50 -7.33 -34.00
N ILE A 489 16.47 -6.63 -33.42
CA ILE A 489 17.90 -6.85 -33.71
C ILE A 489 18.44 -8.00 -32.84
N GLY A 490 17.75 -8.31 -31.73
CA GLY A 490 18.05 -9.43 -30.85
C GLY A 490 17.63 -10.80 -31.38
N LEU A 491 18.24 -11.85 -30.83
CA LEU A 491 17.94 -13.26 -31.08
C LEU A 491 16.75 -13.72 -30.22
N VAL A 492 15.82 -14.48 -30.82
CA VAL A 492 14.83 -15.25 -30.07
C VAL A 492 15.41 -16.64 -29.78
N ILE A 493 15.59 -16.97 -28.50
CA ILE A 493 16.09 -18.28 -28.08
C ILE A 493 14.96 -19.05 -27.39
N PRO A 494 14.33 -20.01 -28.09
CA PRO A 494 13.43 -20.93 -27.45
C PRO A 494 14.20 -22.06 -26.78
N LEU A 495 14.04 -22.19 -25.47
CA LEU A 495 14.55 -23.31 -24.70
C LEU A 495 13.38 -24.22 -24.33
N GLY A 496 13.23 -25.34 -25.06
CA GLY A 496 12.18 -26.33 -24.80
C GLY A 496 11.26 -26.61 -25.99
N ALA A 497 10.23 -27.42 -25.76
CA ALA A 497 9.22 -27.79 -26.73
C ALA A 497 8.13 -26.70 -26.79
N MET A 498 8.41 -25.61 -27.50
CA MET A 498 7.39 -24.56 -27.72
C MET A 498 6.25 -25.08 -28.59
N ASN A 499 5.02 -25.00 -28.07
CA ASN A 499 3.83 -25.26 -28.85
C ASN A 499 3.35 -23.94 -29.46
N VAL A 500 3.51 -23.78 -30.77
CA VAL A 500 2.98 -22.64 -31.51
C VAL A 500 1.50 -22.91 -31.80
N GLN A 501 0.62 -22.53 -30.88
CA GLN A 501 -0.83 -22.56 -31.06
C GLN A 501 -1.42 -21.18 -30.70
N ASN A 502 -2.63 -20.89 -31.19
CA ASN A 502 -3.33 -19.65 -30.91
C ASN A 502 -3.63 -19.56 -29.40
N CYS A 503 -2.88 -18.72 -28.72
CA CYS A 503 -3.35 -18.02 -27.53
C CYS A 503 -4.59 -17.19 -27.91
N PHE A 504 -5.62 -17.23 -27.07
CA PHE A 504 -6.88 -16.47 -27.16
C PHE A 504 -8.00 -17.04 -28.04
#